data_AF-A0A094HM09-F1
#
_entry.id   AF-A0A094HM09-F1
#
_cell.length_a   1.000
_cell.length_b   1.000
_cell.length_c   1.000
_cell.angle_alpha   90.00
_cell.angle_beta   90.00
_cell.angle_gamma   90.00
#
_symmetry.space_group_name_H-M   'P 1'
#
loop_
_entity.id
_entity.type
_entity.pdbx_description
1 polymer ?
#
loop_
_entity_poly.entity_id
_entity_poly.type
_entity_poly.pdbx_seq_one_letter_code
_entity_poly.pdbx_strand_id
1 'polypeptide(L)'
;MSIHTPNPQFTEDDVHKSQDTSKKEMWSSMLDSVASGKRLPERNVFVLGGSSESQKEFLEALSSESSTKRSQGRHGNRKPPVANDFALGYTYHDVLDADHEDTIARLSLYLLADSSPTFTPLLRSLLTPESIPNTLIVVLLDWSEPWLWLQQLRDWVKLLRVLLVSLSPECKAKMEEVMIRWRDRGKGTALDGGSSLSSEGEVSLPLGPGEWEDALGLPLCVVCQNSDEMETLERESAWKEEEFDFVLQTLRTILLKHGASLIYTIPSAPSQLRPLIHSSLGIQPLLKKLALKHNVIDRDKVVVPPNWDSWGKIRVLRDGFDVERMSQGWTCDIEEDPVYTSKKTMESDQNEPRTDSQTSGGRLSAISTYEEAIRDPRRDGASNMHVNSTGQKLEIKSQETQAFLTAQLEALDHIRNTAEPERERSTRQKFFQDEAIVPVESHIGPVQCNMGGIEVDVDDMLKRLTDHNRSLDTETPSLSTPDGKSQNEALASFFAGLVKRGGGSAANSPKPGGV
;
A
#
# COMPACT_ATOMS: atom_id res chain seq x y z
N MET A 1 -53.90 -14.00 -81.50
CA MET A 1 -52.51 -14.50 -81.58
C MET A 1 -51.89 -14.30 -80.21
N SER A 2 -51.68 -15.39 -79.48
CA SER A 2 -51.09 -15.37 -78.14
C SER A 2 -49.61 -14.99 -78.23
N ILE A 3 -49.18 -14.03 -77.42
CA ILE A 3 -47.79 -13.60 -77.31
C ILE A 3 -47.11 -14.53 -76.29
N HIS A 4 -46.12 -15.29 -76.77
CA HIS A 4 -45.27 -16.15 -75.95
C HIS A 4 -44.00 -15.36 -75.59
N THR A 5 -43.83 -15.02 -74.31
CA THR A 5 -42.57 -14.49 -73.76
C THR A 5 -41.65 -15.66 -73.40
N PRO A 6 -40.34 -15.62 -73.75
CA PRO A 6 -39.42 -16.68 -73.42
C PRO A 6 -39.00 -16.62 -71.95
N ASN A 7 -38.92 -17.79 -71.32
CA ASN A 7 -38.43 -17.99 -69.96
C ASN A 7 -36.91 -17.70 -69.89
N PRO A 8 -36.39 -17.01 -68.84
CA PRO A 8 -34.95 -16.82 -68.70
C PRO A 8 -34.28 -18.15 -68.34
N GLN A 9 -33.29 -18.55 -69.14
CA GLN A 9 -32.42 -19.69 -68.83
C GLN A 9 -31.50 -19.31 -67.67
N PHE A 10 -31.71 -19.92 -66.50
CA PHE A 10 -30.72 -19.92 -65.42
C PHE A 10 -29.55 -20.79 -65.86
N THR A 11 -28.38 -20.18 -66.05
CA THR A 11 -27.12 -20.87 -66.34
C THR A 11 -26.50 -21.43 -65.05
N GLU A 12 -25.89 -22.61 -65.11
CA GLU A 12 -25.22 -23.27 -63.95
C GLU A 12 -24.17 -22.39 -63.26
N ASP A 13 -23.57 -21.43 -63.98
CA ASP A 13 -22.63 -20.45 -63.43
C ASP A 13 -23.25 -19.50 -62.39
N ASP A 14 -24.55 -19.17 -62.49
CA ASP A 14 -25.23 -18.32 -61.50
C ASP A 14 -25.56 -19.08 -60.20
N VAL A 15 -25.73 -20.40 -60.29
CA VAL A 15 -25.91 -21.29 -59.12
C VAL A 15 -24.59 -21.43 -58.37
N HIS A 16 -23.46 -21.50 -59.07
CA HIS A 16 -22.14 -21.54 -58.44
C HIS A 16 -21.74 -20.21 -57.80
N LYS A 17 -22.02 -19.07 -58.44
CA LYS A 17 -21.76 -17.74 -57.86
C LYS A 17 -22.60 -17.46 -56.61
N SER A 18 -23.88 -17.83 -56.63
CA SER A 18 -24.78 -17.66 -55.47
C SER A 18 -24.44 -18.57 -54.29
N GLN A 19 -23.93 -19.79 -54.54
CA GLN A 19 -23.40 -20.66 -53.49
C GLN A 19 -22.09 -20.13 -52.88
N ASP A 20 -21.20 -19.52 -53.67
CA ASP A 20 -19.95 -18.95 -53.15
C ASP A 20 -20.16 -17.65 -52.37
N THR A 21 -21.13 -16.81 -52.77
CA THR A 21 -21.54 -15.64 -51.99
C THR A 21 -22.25 -16.04 -50.70
N SER A 22 -23.16 -17.03 -50.74
CA SER A 22 -23.82 -17.55 -49.54
C SER A 22 -22.81 -18.19 -48.56
N LYS A 23 -21.81 -18.91 -49.07
CA LYS A 23 -20.71 -19.42 -48.23
C LYS A 23 -19.91 -18.27 -47.63
N LYS A 24 -19.52 -17.26 -48.41
CA LYS A 24 -18.81 -16.08 -47.87
C LYS A 24 -19.62 -15.35 -46.81
N GLU A 25 -20.92 -15.20 -47.00
CA GLU A 25 -21.84 -14.58 -46.03
C GLU A 25 -22.02 -15.44 -44.77
N MET A 26 -22.02 -16.77 -44.89
CA MET A 26 -22.00 -17.68 -43.74
C MET A 26 -20.66 -17.63 -43.01
N TRP A 27 -19.53 -17.57 -43.71
CA TRP A 27 -18.21 -17.44 -43.10
C TRP A 27 -18.01 -16.07 -42.45
N SER A 28 -18.52 -14.98 -43.04
CA SER A 28 -18.51 -13.66 -42.41
C SER A 28 -19.45 -13.60 -41.21
N SER A 29 -20.64 -14.21 -41.28
CA SER A 29 -21.56 -14.31 -40.14
C SER A 29 -21.01 -15.21 -39.02
N MET A 30 -20.31 -16.30 -39.34
CA MET A 30 -19.62 -17.13 -38.35
C MET A 30 -18.41 -16.41 -37.76
N LEU A 31 -17.63 -15.68 -38.56
CA LEU A 31 -16.50 -14.88 -38.07
C LEU A 31 -16.98 -13.69 -37.23
N ASP A 32 -18.06 -13.02 -37.63
CA ASP A 32 -18.70 -11.98 -36.82
C ASP A 32 -19.35 -12.58 -35.58
N SER A 33 -19.92 -13.79 -35.63
CA SER A 33 -20.47 -14.48 -34.45
C SER A 33 -19.39 -14.97 -33.49
N VAL A 34 -18.19 -15.28 -33.98
CA VAL A 34 -17.03 -15.69 -33.18
C VAL A 34 -16.27 -14.46 -32.66
N ALA A 35 -16.18 -13.38 -33.44
CA ALA A 35 -15.68 -12.08 -33.02
C ALA A 35 -16.64 -11.37 -32.05
N SER A 36 -17.95 -11.61 -32.20
CA SER A 36 -19.01 -11.24 -31.24
C SER A 36 -19.22 -12.32 -30.18
N GLY A 37 -18.42 -13.38 -30.16
CA GLY A 37 -18.44 -14.36 -29.08
C GLY A 37 -18.23 -13.58 -27.79
N LYS A 38 -19.22 -13.58 -26.88
CA LYS A 38 -19.37 -12.68 -25.73
C LYS A 38 -18.00 -12.28 -25.15
N ARG A 39 -17.44 -11.15 -25.63
CA ARG A 39 -16.21 -10.62 -25.04
C ARG A 39 -16.60 -10.22 -23.63
N LEU A 40 -16.02 -10.91 -22.65
CA LEU A 40 -16.33 -10.67 -21.24
C LEU A 40 -16.13 -9.17 -20.95
N PRO A 41 -17.09 -8.50 -20.31
CA PRO A 41 -16.94 -7.10 -19.92
C PRO A 41 -15.64 -6.91 -19.13
N GLU A 42 -14.73 -6.12 -19.68
CA GLU A 42 -13.45 -5.78 -19.05
C GLU A 42 -13.63 -4.56 -18.15
N ARG A 43 -13.20 -4.67 -16.90
CA ARG A 43 -13.23 -3.59 -15.90
C ARG A 43 -11.83 -3.42 -15.32
N ASN A 44 -11.42 -2.19 -15.08
CA ASN A 44 -10.08 -1.87 -14.63
C ASN A 44 -10.09 -1.36 -13.19
N VAL A 45 -9.11 -1.79 -12.41
CA VAL A 45 -8.87 -1.29 -11.05
C VAL A 45 -7.43 -0.84 -10.95
N PHE A 46 -7.21 0.43 -10.62
CA PHE A 46 -5.90 0.94 -10.25
C PHE A 46 -5.74 0.84 -8.74
N VAL A 47 -4.87 -0.05 -8.28
CA VAL A 47 -4.56 -0.27 -6.86
C VAL A 47 -3.31 0.53 -6.53
N LEU A 48 -3.46 1.58 -5.74
CA LEU A 48 -2.43 2.58 -5.45
C LEU A 48 -2.06 2.54 -3.97
N GLY A 49 -0.78 2.54 -3.65
CA GLY A 49 -0.27 2.48 -2.29
C GLY A 49 -0.18 1.06 -1.73
N GLY A 50 0.09 0.97 -0.43
CA GLY A 50 0.32 -0.29 0.27
C GLY A 50 1.68 -0.92 -0.04
N SER A 51 1.92 -2.08 0.57
CA SER A 51 3.12 -2.90 0.34
C SER A 51 2.80 -4.07 -0.60
N SER A 52 3.83 -4.77 -1.07
CA SER A 52 3.65 -6.01 -1.84
C SER A 52 2.83 -7.08 -1.08
N GLU A 53 2.81 -7.03 0.25
CA GLU A 53 2.01 -7.90 1.10
C GLU A 53 0.57 -7.40 1.22
N SER A 54 0.36 -6.12 1.53
CA SER A 54 -0.98 -5.55 1.67
C SER A 54 -1.75 -5.57 0.35
N GLN A 55 -1.07 -5.41 -0.79
CA GLN A 55 -1.67 -5.55 -2.11
C GLN A 55 -2.10 -7.00 -2.40
N LYS A 56 -1.34 -8.01 -1.94
CA LYS A 56 -1.76 -9.43 -2.05
C LYS A 56 -2.97 -9.70 -1.17
N GLU A 57 -2.96 -9.20 0.07
CA GLU A 57 -4.08 -9.30 1.00
C GLU A 57 -5.34 -8.67 0.41
N PHE A 58 -5.24 -7.48 -0.20
CA PHE A 58 -6.35 -6.84 -0.92
C PHE A 58 -6.89 -7.73 -2.05
N LEU A 59 -6.02 -8.34 -2.86
CA LEU A 59 -6.41 -9.25 -3.94
C LEU A 59 -7.09 -10.51 -3.40
N GLU A 60 -6.64 -11.03 -2.27
CA GLU A 60 -7.26 -12.16 -1.57
C GLU A 60 -8.63 -11.77 -1.04
N ALA A 61 -8.78 -10.63 -0.36
CA ALA A 61 -10.05 -10.12 0.14
C ALA A 61 -11.06 -9.84 -0.99
N LEU A 62 -10.60 -9.37 -2.15
CA LEU A 62 -11.45 -9.15 -3.33
C LEU A 62 -11.91 -10.47 -3.97
N SER A 63 -11.06 -11.50 -3.97
CA SER A 63 -11.36 -12.78 -4.63
C SER A 63 -12.00 -13.82 -3.72
N SER A 64 -11.85 -13.69 -2.39
CA SER A 64 -12.45 -14.57 -1.38
C SER A 64 -13.96 -14.33 -1.31
N GLU A 65 -14.68 -15.11 -2.11
CA GLU A 65 -16.04 -15.45 -1.73
C GLU A 65 -15.95 -16.42 -0.55
N SER A 66 -16.83 -16.28 0.43
CA SER A 66 -17.06 -17.20 1.54
C SER A 66 -17.49 -18.58 1.02
N SER A 67 -16.61 -19.24 0.28
CA SER A 67 -16.74 -20.54 -0.28
C SER A 67 -16.23 -21.51 0.77
N THR A 68 -17.19 -22.22 1.33
CA THR A 68 -16.95 -23.49 2.01
C THR A 68 -15.92 -24.29 1.21
N LYS A 69 -14.94 -24.85 1.93
CA LYS A 69 -13.79 -25.64 1.47
C LYS A 69 -14.14 -26.90 0.64
N ARG A 70 -15.00 -26.81 -0.38
CA ARG A 70 -15.38 -27.94 -1.22
C ARG A 70 -15.37 -27.51 -2.67
N SER A 71 -14.44 -28.11 -3.42
CA SER A 71 -14.35 -28.08 -4.87
C SER A 71 -13.53 -26.94 -5.51
N GLN A 72 -12.25 -26.81 -5.14
CA GLN A 72 -11.24 -26.55 -6.18
C GLN A 72 -10.74 -27.88 -6.72
N GLY A 73 -11.51 -28.45 -7.65
CA GLY A 73 -11.03 -29.51 -8.52
C GLY A 73 -9.92 -28.94 -9.41
N ARG A 74 -8.68 -29.36 -9.17
CA ARG A 74 -7.61 -29.78 -10.11
C ARG A 74 -7.47 -29.11 -11.51
N HIS A 75 -8.02 -27.93 -11.77
CA HIS A 75 -7.86 -27.18 -13.03
C HIS A 75 -7.11 -25.85 -12.80
N GLY A 76 -5.79 -25.93 -12.92
CA GLY A 76 -5.04 -25.19 -13.94
C GLY A 76 -4.91 -23.66 -13.94
N ASN A 77 -5.71 -22.86 -13.24
CA ASN A 77 -5.55 -21.39 -13.28
C ASN A 77 -4.65 -20.89 -12.16
N ARG A 78 -3.34 -21.14 -12.28
CA ARG A 78 -2.33 -20.41 -11.50
C ARG A 78 -2.41 -18.93 -11.91
N LYS A 79 -3.00 -18.09 -11.05
CA LYS A 79 -2.99 -16.63 -11.22
C LYS A 79 -1.55 -16.16 -11.43
N PRO A 80 -1.30 -15.20 -12.33
CA PRO A 80 0.04 -14.68 -12.55
C PRO A 80 0.59 -14.12 -11.23
N PRO A 81 1.85 -14.41 -10.87
CA PRO A 81 2.48 -13.81 -9.71
C PRO A 81 2.50 -12.29 -9.88
N VAL A 82 2.12 -11.58 -8.83
CA VAL A 82 2.11 -10.13 -8.79
C VAL A 82 3.54 -9.65 -8.54
N ALA A 83 4.16 -8.99 -9.53
CA ALA A 83 5.51 -8.46 -9.44
C ALA A 83 5.46 -6.92 -9.45
N ASN A 84 5.70 -6.29 -8.30
CA ASN A 84 5.47 -4.85 -8.09
C ASN A 84 6.75 -4.06 -7.80
N ASP A 85 7.92 -4.70 -7.81
CA ASP A 85 9.16 -4.10 -7.31
C ASP A 85 9.83 -3.13 -8.31
N PHE A 86 9.61 -3.31 -9.63
CA PHE A 86 10.32 -2.54 -10.67
C PHE A 86 9.45 -2.14 -11.88
N ALA A 87 8.17 -2.50 -11.88
CA ALA A 87 7.25 -2.23 -12.98
C ALA A 87 5.82 -2.07 -12.44
N LEU A 88 4.93 -1.57 -13.29
CA LEU A 88 3.50 -1.59 -12.99
C LEU A 88 3.08 -3.05 -12.80
N GLY A 89 2.62 -3.38 -11.58
CA GLY A 89 2.08 -4.68 -11.28
C GLY A 89 0.81 -4.93 -12.09
N TYR A 90 0.63 -6.15 -12.58
CA TYR A 90 -0.59 -6.53 -13.28
C TYR A 90 -1.07 -7.91 -12.85
N THR A 91 -2.36 -8.03 -12.60
CA THR A 91 -3.05 -9.31 -12.45
C THR A 91 -4.49 -9.17 -12.90
N TYR A 92 -5.21 -10.28 -12.99
CA TYR A 92 -6.62 -10.26 -13.33
C TYR A 92 -7.41 -11.26 -12.50
N HIS A 93 -8.70 -10.98 -12.36
CA HIS A 93 -9.66 -11.85 -11.70
C HIS A 93 -10.94 -11.94 -12.53
N ASP A 94 -11.31 -13.16 -12.88
CA ASP A 94 -12.61 -13.45 -13.49
C ASP A 94 -13.68 -13.46 -12.39
N VAL A 95 -14.69 -12.59 -12.54
CA VAL A 95 -15.82 -12.49 -11.64
C VAL A 95 -16.87 -13.47 -12.09
N LEU A 96 -17.24 -14.39 -11.20
CA LEU A 96 -18.29 -15.36 -11.43
C LEU A 96 -19.66 -14.78 -11.04
N ASP A 97 -20.71 -15.28 -11.68
CA ASP A 97 -22.09 -15.01 -11.26
C ASP A 97 -22.38 -15.66 -9.90
N ALA A 98 -23.54 -15.35 -9.34
CA ALA A 98 -23.96 -15.78 -8.00
C ALA A 98 -24.12 -17.30 -7.82
N ASP A 99 -24.23 -18.08 -8.90
CA ASP A 99 -24.22 -19.55 -8.89
C ASP A 99 -22.83 -20.16 -9.10
N HIS A 100 -21.83 -19.31 -9.37
CA HIS A 100 -20.44 -19.67 -9.66
C HIS A 100 -20.23 -20.50 -10.94
N GLU A 101 -21.20 -20.49 -11.87
CA GLU A 101 -21.10 -21.24 -13.12
C GLU A 101 -20.55 -20.37 -14.25
N ASP A 102 -21.10 -19.16 -14.42
CA ASP A 102 -20.76 -18.26 -15.53
C ASP A 102 -19.82 -17.13 -15.10
N THR A 103 -18.87 -16.76 -15.97
CA THR A 103 -18.05 -15.55 -15.78
C THR A 103 -18.82 -14.33 -16.31
N ILE A 104 -19.07 -13.34 -15.45
CA ILE A 104 -19.84 -12.13 -15.77
C ILE A 104 -18.97 -10.95 -16.19
N ALA A 105 -17.73 -10.88 -15.72
CA ALA A 105 -16.78 -9.81 -16.03
C ALA A 105 -15.34 -10.25 -15.76
N ARG A 106 -14.38 -9.58 -16.40
CA ARG A 106 -12.95 -9.69 -16.08
C ARG A 106 -12.46 -8.40 -15.44
N LEU A 107 -11.95 -8.51 -14.22
CA LEU A 107 -11.28 -7.43 -13.51
C LEU A 107 -9.79 -7.45 -13.85
N SER A 108 -9.31 -6.43 -14.54
CA SER A 108 -7.89 -6.13 -14.75
C SER A 108 -7.40 -5.22 -13.62
N LEU A 109 -6.42 -5.67 -12.84
CA LEU A 109 -5.88 -4.93 -11.70
C LEU A 109 -4.46 -4.48 -12.01
N TYR A 110 -4.22 -3.18 -11.91
CA TYR A 110 -2.91 -2.55 -12.10
C TYR A 110 -2.44 -2.01 -10.75
N LEU A 111 -1.28 -2.47 -10.29
CA LEU A 111 -0.80 -2.24 -8.93
C LEU A 111 0.44 -1.34 -8.93
N LEU A 112 0.40 -0.32 -8.08
CA LEU A 112 1.49 0.64 -7.92
C LEU A 112 1.68 0.99 -6.44
N ALA A 113 2.82 0.64 -5.87
CA ALA A 113 3.11 0.85 -4.44
C ALA A 113 3.49 2.31 -4.11
N ASP A 114 4.20 3.00 -5.01
CA ASP A 114 4.72 4.36 -4.79
C ASP A 114 4.08 5.39 -5.74
N SER A 115 3.81 6.59 -5.21
CA SER A 115 3.33 7.77 -5.91
C SER A 115 4.40 8.45 -6.80
N SER A 116 5.42 7.70 -7.22
CA SER A 116 6.48 8.21 -8.10
C SER A 116 5.93 8.59 -9.49
N PRO A 117 6.18 9.81 -9.98
CA PRO A 117 5.76 10.25 -11.33
C PRO A 117 6.35 9.41 -12.47
N THR A 118 7.36 8.59 -12.19
CA THR A 118 8.02 7.71 -13.17
C THR A 118 7.03 6.74 -13.84
N PHE A 119 5.98 6.33 -13.13
CA PHE A 119 4.96 5.39 -13.62
C PHE A 119 3.77 6.08 -14.31
N THR A 120 3.68 7.42 -14.25
CA THR A 120 2.59 8.21 -14.86
C THR A 120 2.41 7.93 -16.37
N PRO A 121 3.46 7.78 -17.20
CA PRO A 121 3.28 7.44 -18.62
C PRO A 121 2.60 6.09 -18.84
N LEU A 122 2.86 5.10 -17.96
CA LEU A 122 2.23 3.78 -18.04
C LEU A 122 0.74 3.88 -17.74
N LEU A 123 0.37 4.55 -16.64
CA LEU A 123 -1.02 4.80 -16.28
C LEU A 123 -1.77 5.57 -17.38
N ARG A 124 -1.10 6.54 -18.02
CA ARG A 124 -1.69 7.31 -19.12
C ARG A 124 -2.11 6.42 -20.28
N SER A 125 -1.28 5.44 -20.64
CA SER A 125 -1.57 4.53 -21.77
C SER A 125 -2.77 3.60 -21.52
N LEU A 126 -3.13 3.37 -20.25
CA LEU A 126 -4.25 2.53 -19.86
C LEU A 126 -5.60 3.28 -19.86
N LEU A 127 -5.56 4.62 -19.86
CA LEU A 127 -6.74 5.49 -19.84
C LEU A 127 -7.10 5.94 -21.25
N THR A 128 -8.10 5.28 -21.80
CA THR A 128 -8.68 5.52 -23.13
C THR A 128 -10.15 5.91 -22.98
N PRO A 129 -10.77 6.51 -24.02
CA PRO A 129 -12.20 6.82 -23.99
C PRO A 129 -13.09 5.60 -23.67
N GLU A 130 -12.67 4.41 -24.08
CA GLU A 130 -13.36 3.14 -23.83
C GLU A 130 -13.12 2.58 -22.42
N SER A 131 -11.91 2.76 -21.86
CA SER A 131 -11.57 2.21 -20.55
C SER A 131 -12.02 3.10 -19.39
N ILE A 132 -12.12 4.42 -19.58
CA ILE A 132 -12.49 5.39 -18.53
C ILE A 132 -13.83 5.06 -17.85
N PRO A 133 -14.94 4.77 -18.56
CA PRO A 133 -16.21 4.41 -17.92
C PRO A 133 -16.16 3.12 -17.09
N ASN A 134 -15.12 2.32 -17.30
CA ASN A 134 -14.94 0.98 -16.74
C ASN A 134 -13.81 0.92 -15.71
N THR A 135 -13.30 2.07 -15.25
CA THR A 135 -12.12 2.15 -14.37
C THR A 135 -12.50 2.64 -12.97
N LEU A 136 -11.96 1.99 -11.94
CA LEU A 136 -12.04 2.40 -10.54
C LEU A 136 -10.64 2.63 -9.98
N ILE A 137 -10.46 3.70 -9.21
CA ILE A 137 -9.24 3.95 -8.45
C ILE A 137 -9.45 3.43 -7.03
N VAL A 138 -8.49 2.65 -6.54
CA VAL A 138 -8.43 2.15 -5.16
C VAL A 138 -7.14 2.63 -4.53
N VAL A 139 -7.23 3.38 -3.43
CA VAL A 139 -6.06 3.76 -2.62
C VAL A 139 -6.04 2.89 -1.37
N LEU A 140 -4.91 2.22 -1.13
CA LEU A 140 -4.66 1.40 0.05
C LEU A 140 -3.95 2.24 1.11
N LEU A 141 -4.52 2.27 2.31
CA LEU A 141 -3.95 2.83 3.53
C LEU A 141 -3.81 1.72 4.57
N ASP A 142 -2.95 1.91 5.56
CA ASP A 142 -2.66 0.91 6.59
C ASP A 142 -2.82 1.48 8.00
N TRP A 143 -3.63 0.83 8.83
CA TRP A 143 -3.86 1.19 10.23
C TRP A 143 -2.63 1.02 11.13
N SER A 144 -1.55 0.42 10.63
CA SER A 144 -0.25 0.45 11.31
C SER A 144 0.40 1.84 11.35
N GLU A 145 0.07 2.74 10.41
CA GLU A 145 0.64 4.09 10.31
C GLU A 145 -0.39 5.18 9.95
N PRO A 146 -1.48 5.35 10.73
CA PRO A 146 -2.57 6.29 10.41
C PRO A 146 -2.11 7.75 10.28
N TRP A 147 -1.08 8.16 11.02
CA TRP A 147 -0.48 9.49 10.94
C TRP A 147 0.04 9.87 9.52
N LEU A 148 0.30 8.90 8.64
CA LEU A 148 0.75 9.15 7.27
C LEU A 148 -0.38 9.32 6.25
N TRP A 149 -1.62 8.99 6.62
CA TRP A 149 -2.71 8.77 5.66
C TRP A 149 -3.05 10.00 4.81
N LEU A 150 -3.12 11.18 5.43
CA LEU A 150 -3.49 12.39 4.70
C LEU A 150 -2.38 12.83 3.74
N GLN A 151 -1.12 12.62 4.11
CA GLN A 151 0.01 12.86 3.21
C GLN A 151 -0.04 11.89 2.02
N GLN A 152 -0.18 10.59 2.30
CA GLN A 152 -0.26 9.54 1.27
C GLN A 152 -1.44 9.79 0.31
N LEU A 153 -2.63 10.07 0.84
CA LEU A 153 -3.82 10.36 0.03
C LEU A 153 -3.62 11.61 -0.82
N ARG A 154 -3.02 12.68 -0.27
CA ARG A 154 -2.75 13.91 -1.02
C ARG A 154 -1.81 13.63 -2.19
N ASP A 155 -0.73 12.91 -1.94
CA ASP A 155 0.30 12.63 -2.94
C ASP A 155 -0.28 11.80 -4.11
N TRP A 156 -1.14 10.81 -3.80
CA TRP A 156 -1.92 10.09 -4.81
C TRP A 156 -2.89 10.98 -5.59
N VAL A 157 -3.69 11.80 -4.89
CA VAL A 157 -4.64 12.72 -5.53
C VAL A 157 -3.91 13.71 -6.46
N LYS A 158 -2.74 14.22 -6.06
CA LYS A 158 -1.94 15.14 -6.89
C LYS A 158 -1.36 14.45 -8.11
N LEU A 159 -0.80 13.25 -7.95
CA LEU A 159 -0.33 12.45 -9.09
C LEU A 159 -1.47 12.17 -10.07
N LEU A 160 -2.65 11.81 -9.57
CA LEU A 160 -3.84 11.54 -10.38
C LEU A 160 -4.32 12.82 -11.09
N ARG A 161 -4.38 13.98 -10.41
CA ARG A 161 -4.75 15.25 -11.05
C ARG A 161 -3.83 15.59 -12.21
N VAL A 162 -2.51 15.47 -12.01
CA VAL A 162 -1.52 15.69 -13.08
C VAL A 162 -1.71 14.71 -14.24
N LEU A 163 -1.93 13.43 -13.93
CA LEU A 163 -2.20 12.39 -14.93
C LEU A 163 -3.47 12.71 -15.75
N LEU A 164 -4.60 12.94 -15.08
CA LEU A 164 -5.92 13.05 -15.71
C LEU A 164 -6.06 14.35 -16.52
N VAL A 165 -5.46 15.45 -16.06
CA VAL A 165 -5.38 16.71 -16.83
C VAL A 165 -4.55 16.55 -18.10
N SER A 166 -3.56 15.64 -18.10
CA SER A 166 -2.71 15.38 -19.26
C SER A 166 -3.34 14.49 -20.35
N LEU A 167 -4.54 13.96 -20.12
CA LEU A 167 -5.26 13.13 -21.10
C LEU A 167 -5.85 13.95 -22.26
N SER A 168 -6.22 13.25 -23.33
CA SER A 168 -6.86 13.82 -24.52
C SER A 168 -8.22 14.46 -24.17
N PRO A 169 -8.71 15.42 -24.98
CA PRO A 169 -10.03 16.02 -24.76
C PRO A 169 -11.18 15.00 -24.81
N GLU A 170 -11.04 13.94 -25.62
CA GLU A 170 -12.03 12.85 -25.69
C GLU A 170 -12.11 12.07 -24.37
N CYS A 171 -10.96 11.75 -23.77
CA CYS A 171 -10.90 11.16 -22.43
C CYS A 171 -11.56 12.06 -21.38
N LYS A 172 -11.33 13.38 -21.45
CA LYS A 172 -11.93 14.36 -20.53
C LYS A 172 -13.45 14.42 -20.66
N ALA A 173 -13.98 14.43 -21.88
CA ALA A 173 -15.42 14.35 -22.11
C ALA A 173 -16.03 13.08 -21.50
N LYS A 174 -15.35 11.93 -21.65
CA LYS A 174 -15.78 10.68 -21.01
C LYS A 174 -15.71 10.73 -19.48
N MET A 175 -14.70 11.38 -18.91
CA MET A 175 -14.63 11.60 -17.46
C MET A 175 -15.78 12.48 -16.96
N GLU A 176 -16.15 13.53 -17.68
CA GLU A 176 -17.30 14.37 -17.34
C GLU A 176 -18.62 13.58 -17.36
N GLU A 177 -18.85 12.76 -18.40
CA GLU A 177 -20.00 11.84 -18.48
C GLU A 177 -20.04 10.88 -17.28
N VAL A 178 -18.88 10.31 -16.91
CA VAL A 178 -18.77 9.42 -15.74
C VAL A 178 -19.13 10.18 -14.46
N MET A 179 -18.61 11.39 -14.25
CA MET A 179 -18.90 12.18 -13.05
C MET A 179 -20.37 12.59 -12.95
N ILE A 180 -21.02 12.95 -14.06
CA ILE A 180 -22.46 13.23 -14.09
C ILE A 180 -23.25 11.99 -13.67
N ARG A 181 -22.93 10.83 -14.25
CA ARG A 181 -23.61 9.56 -13.90
C ARG A 181 -23.39 9.17 -12.44
N TRP A 182 -22.19 9.38 -11.92
CA TRP A 182 -21.82 9.01 -10.56
C TRP A 182 -22.42 9.91 -9.49
N ARG A 183 -22.68 11.18 -9.79
CA ARG A 183 -23.31 12.14 -8.87
C ARG A 183 -24.68 11.68 -8.36
N ASP A 184 -25.43 10.97 -9.20
CA ASP A 184 -26.80 10.53 -8.88
C ASP A 184 -26.87 9.05 -8.52
N ARG A 185 -25.79 8.29 -8.76
CA ARG A 185 -25.71 6.85 -8.52
C ARG A 185 -25.77 6.53 -7.02
N GLY A 186 -26.71 5.69 -6.59
CA GLY A 186 -26.77 5.28 -5.18
C GLY A 186 -27.49 6.25 -4.25
N LYS A 187 -27.99 7.39 -4.76
CA LYS A 187 -28.95 8.23 -4.04
C LYS A 187 -30.32 7.57 -4.12
N GLY A 188 -30.77 6.93 -3.04
CA GLY A 188 -32.09 6.29 -2.97
C GLY A 188 -32.25 4.94 -3.72
N THR A 189 -31.28 4.55 -4.56
CA THR A 189 -31.27 3.28 -5.32
C THR A 189 -29.97 2.50 -5.08
N ALA A 190 -29.92 1.23 -5.53
CA ALA A 190 -28.71 0.42 -5.38
C ALA A 190 -27.53 1.02 -6.19
N LEU A 191 -26.32 0.93 -5.65
CA LEU A 191 -25.09 1.41 -6.31
C LEU A 191 -24.76 0.68 -7.61
N ASP A 192 -25.44 -0.42 -7.90
CA ASP A 192 -25.21 -1.25 -9.09
C ASP A 192 -25.56 -0.54 -10.41
N GLY A 193 -26.22 0.61 -10.37
CA GLY A 193 -26.58 1.38 -11.57
C GLY A 193 -27.61 0.67 -12.45
N GLY A 194 -28.30 -0.33 -11.89
CA GLY A 194 -29.44 -0.97 -12.56
C GLY A 194 -30.60 -0.01 -12.56
N SER A 195 -31.09 0.36 -13.74
CA SER A 195 -32.35 1.11 -13.87
C SER A 195 -33.44 0.34 -13.14
N SER A 196 -33.86 0.82 -11.96
CA SER A 196 -35.23 0.57 -11.54
C SER A 196 -36.12 1.22 -12.60
N LEU A 197 -37.11 0.49 -13.12
CA LEU A 197 -38.12 1.00 -14.06
C LEU A 197 -39.06 2.05 -13.39
N SER A 198 -38.56 2.83 -12.44
CA SER A 198 -39.36 3.71 -11.58
C SER A 198 -38.72 5.06 -11.35
N SER A 199 -38.20 5.72 -12.40
CA SER A 199 -37.74 7.10 -12.24
C SER A 199 -37.77 7.91 -13.54
N GLU A 200 -38.97 8.14 -14.08
CA GLU A 200 -39.21 9.33 -14.92
C GLU A 200 -39.65 10.53 -14.06
N GLY A 201 -39.05 10.70 -12.88
CA GLY A 201 -39.47 11.78 -11.97
C GLY A 201 -38.75 11.90 -10.64
N GLU A 202 -37.63 11.21 -10.40
CA GLU A 202 -36.83 11.48 -9.20
C GLU A 202 -36.09 12.81 -9.39
N VAL A 203 -36.63 13.85 -8.78
CA VAL A 203 -36.00 15.16 -8.71
C VAL A 203 -34.67 14.99 -7.99
N SER A 204 -33.56 15.09 -8.72
CA SER A 204 -32.22 15.10 -8.15
C SER A 204 -32.12 16.27 -7.17
N LEU A 205 -32.13 15.97 -5.87
CA LEU A 205 -31.93 16.99 -4.84
C LEU A 205 -30.56 17.67 -5.07
N PRO A 206 -30.45 18.99 -4.80
CA PRO A 206 -29.17 19.68 -4.91
C PRO A 206 -28.14 19.03 -4.00
N LEU A 207 -26.89 19.02 -4.45
CA LEU A 207 -25.76 18.48 -3.68
C LEU A 207 -25.60 19.25 -2.36
N GLY A 208 -25.29 18.51 -1.31
CA GLY A 208 -24.90 19.09 -0.03
C GLY A 208 -23.52 19.77 -0.13
N PRO A 209 -23.16 20.59 0.88
CA PRO A 209 -21.84 21.20 0.93
C PRO A 209 -20.75 20.12 1.02
N GLY A 210 -19.63 20.33 0.35
CA GLY A 210 -18.55 19.34 0.27
C GLY A 210 -18.81 18.17 -0.67
N GLU A 211 -20.02 17.92 -1.16
CA GLU A 211 -20.29 16.78 -2.04
C GLU A 211 -19.81 17.05 -3.47
N TRP A 212 -18.90 16.22 -3.98
CA TRP A 212 -18.38 16.29 -5.36
C TRP A 212 -17.67 17.62 -5.74
N GLU A 213 -17.19 18.39 -4.78
CA GLU A 213 -16.47 19.65 -5.02
C GLU A 213 -15.14 19.48 -5.75
N ASP A 214 -14.43 18.37 -5.49
CA ASP A 214 -13.08 18.08 -6.01
C ASP A 214 -13.06 16.76 -6.81
N ALA A 215 -14.10 16.52 -7.60
CA ALA A 215 -14.24 15.31 -8.42
C ALA A 215 -13.03 15.06 -9.34
N LEU A 216 -12.48 13.84 -9.34
CA LEU A 216 -11.25 13.51 -10.07
C LEU A 216 -11.48 13.19 -11.55
N GLY A 217 -12.71 12.83 -11.96
CA GLY A 217 -13.02 12.33 -13.30
C GLY A 217 -13.13 10.80 -13.38
N LEU A 218 -12.65 10.09 -12.36
CA LEU A 218 -12.81 8.64 -12.16
C LEU A 218 -13.30 8.38 -10.73
N PRO A 219 -14.08 7.31 -10.50
CA PRO A 219 -14.51 6.94 -9.16
C PRO A 219 -13.31 6.51 -8.30
N LEU A 220 -13.38 6.83 -7.01
CA LEU A 220 -12.34 6.57 -6.02
C LEU A 220 -12.91 5.75 -4.85
N CYS A 221 -12.15 4.77 -4.39
CA CYS A 221 -12.39 4.01 -3.18
C CYS A 221 -11.12 4.01 -2.33
N VAL A 222 -11.24 4.34 -1.05
CA VAL A 222 -10.15 4.21 -0.09
C VAL A 222 -10.39 2.98 0.78
N VAL A 223 -9.38 2.13 0.88
CA VAL A 223 -9.40 0.90 1.69
C VAL A 223 -8.34 1.04 2.76
N CYS A 224 -8.76 1.13 4.02
CA CYS A 224 -7.85 1.12 5.17
C CYS A 224 -7.71 -0.31 5.68
N GLN A 225 -6.57 -0.93 5.41
CA GLN A 225 -6.25 -2.30 5.79
C GLN A 225 -5.82 -2.40 7.25
N ASN A 226 -5.77 -3.62 7.77
CA ASN A 226 -5.30 -3.94 9.12
C ASN A 226 -6.05 -3.23 10.24
N SER A 227 -7.39 -3.06 10.14
CA SER A 227 -8.15 -2.36 11.19
C SER A 227 -8.17 -3.06 12.56
N ASP A 228 -7.66 -4.28 12.66
CA ASP A 228 -7.31 -4.94 13.92
C ASP A 228 -6.15 -4.27 14.67
N GLU A 229 -5.25 -3.56 13.97
CA GLU A 229 -4.19 -2.76 14.59
C GLU A 229 -4.71 -1.58 15.43
N MET A 230 -5.99 -1.22 15.30
CA MET A 230 -6.63 -0.27 16.21
C MET A 230 -6.55 -0.72 17.67
N GLU A 231 -6.63 -2.04 17.94
CA GLU A 231 -6.45 -2.58 19.29
C GLU A 231 -5.01 -2.41 19.78
N THR A 232 -4.03 -2.59 18.90
CA THR A 232 -2.61 -2.34 19.20
C THR A 232 -2.37 -0.87 19.53
N LEU A 233 -2.93 0.05 18.76
CA LEU A 233 -2.82 1.49 18.99
C LEU A 233 -3.43 1.93 20.34
N GLU A 234 -4.58 1.37 20.71
CA GLU A 234 -5.21 1.62 22.01
C GLU A 234 -4.32 1.11 23.16
N ARG A 235 -3.76 -0.09 23.02
CA ARG A 235 -2.95 -0.74 24.06
C ARG A 235 -1.55 -0.12 24.21
N GLU A 236 -0.89 0.20 23.10
CA GLU A 236 0.54 0.53 23.07
C GLU A 236 0.82 2.02 22.88
N SER A 237 -0.08 2.73 22.20
CA SER A 237 0.04 4.18 21.93
C SER A 237 -0.94 5.02 22.73
N ALA A 238 -1.70 4.41 23.65
CA ALA A 238 -2.72 5.06 24.49
C ALA A 238 -3.78 5.86 23.70
N TRP A 239 -4.06 5.43 22.47
CA TRP A 239 -5.17 5.98 21.69
C TRP A 239 -6.49 5.69 22.38
N LYS A 240 -7.43 6.61 22.24
CA LYS A 240 -8.81 6.44 22.70
C LYS A 240 -9.74 6.54 21.51
N GLU A 241 -11.03 6.38 21.79
CA GLU A 241 -12.08 6.54 20.79
C GLU A 241 -12.07 7.93 20.12
N GLU A 242 -11.49 8.94 20.77
CA GLU A 242 -11.45 10.31 20.25
C GLU A 242 -10.53 10.49 19.05
N GLU A 243 -9.38 9.83 19.06
CA GLU A 243 -8.46 9.79 17.94
C GLU A 243 -9.06 8.97 16.78
N PHE A 244 -9.69 7.83 17.05
CA PHE A 244 -10.33 7.01 16.01
C PHE A 244 -11.50 7.73 15.33
N ASP A 245 -12.36 8.39 16.12
CA ASP A 245 -13.46 9.22 15.59
C ASP A 245 -12.92 10.38 14.74
N PHE A 246 -11.85 11.04 15.20
CA PHE A 246 -11.23 12.15 14.47
C PHE A 246 -10.65 11.70 13.13
N VAL A 247 -9.97 10.54 13.09
CA VAL A 247 -9.48 9.93 11.85
C VAL A 247 -10.64 9.67 10.89
N LEU A 248 -11.72 9.06 11.38
CA LEU A 248 -12.89 8.74 10.57
C LEU A 248 -13.61 10.00 10.06
N GLN A 249 -13.83 11.01 10.90
CA GLN A 249 -14.43 12.29 10.49
C GLN A 249 -13.59 13.00 9.44
N THR A 250 -12.26 12.97 9.59
CA THR A 250 -11.33 13.58 8.65
C THR A 250 -11.37 12.91 7.27
N LEU A 251 -11.23 11.58 7.23
CA LEU A 251 -11.30 10.84 5.97
C LEU A 251 -12.66 11.02 5.30
N ARG A 252 -13.76 10.90 6.04
CA ARG A 252 -15.11 11.11 5.50
C ARG A 252 -15.29 12.50 4.89
N THR A 253 -14.77 13.54 5.55
CA THR A 253 -14.84 14.92 5.05
C THR A 253 -14.09 15.09 3.74
N ILE A 254 -12.87 14.55 3.66
CA ILE A 254 -12.02 14.64 2.46
C ILE A 254 -12.62 13.83 1.30
N LEU A 255 -13.05 12.60 1.58
CA LEU A 255 -13.57 11.69 0.56
C LEU A 255 -14.94 12.12 0.02
N LEU A 256 -15.73 12.85 0.80
CA LEU A 256 -16.98 13.46 0.34
C LEU A 256 -16.76 14.41 -0.85
N LYS A 257 -15.66 15.19 -0.81
CA LYS A 257 -15.28 16.10 -1.90
C LYS A 257 -14.98 15.39 -3.21
N HIS A 258 -14.47 14.16 -3.11
CA HIS A 258 -14.15 13.33 -4.27
C HIS A 258 -15.31 12.39 -4.68
N GLY A 259 -16.42 12.36 -3.94
CA GLY A 259 -17.50 11.40 -4.15
C GLY A 259 -17.06 9.93 -3.91
N ALA A 260 -16.02 9.75 -3.10
CA ALA A 260 -15.35 8.48 -2.91
C ALA A 260 -16.02 7.60 -1.84
N SER A 261 -15.76 6.29 -1.91
CA SER A 261 -16.12 5.36 -0.83
C SER A 261 -14.97 5.13 0.14
N LEU A 262 -15.29 4.74 1.38
CA LEU A 262 -14.34 4.34 2.41
C LEU A 262 -14.72 2.96 2.96
N ILE A 263 -13.75 2.08 3.15
CA ILE A 263 -13.95 0.80 3.83
C ILE A 263 -12.74 0.40 4.66
N TYR A 264 -12.97 -0.17 5.83
CA TYR A 264 -11.94 -0.79 6.65
C TYR A 264 -11.97 -2.31 6.46
N THR A 265 -10.80 -2.93 6.44
CA THR A 265 -10.65 -4.37 6.28
C THR A 265 -9.68 -4.94 7.30
N ILE A 266 -10.03 -6.11 7.82
CA ILE A 266 -9.17 -6.93 8.68
C ILE A 266 -8.68 -8.12 7.84
N PRO A 267 -7.39 -8.47 7.89
CA PRO A 267 -6.85 -9.62 7.19
C PRO A 267 -7.65 -10.89 7.45
N SER A 268 -7.98 -11.63 6.39
CA SER A 268 -8.75 -12.88 6.44
C SER A 268 -10.18 -12.77 7.02
N ALA A 269 -10.66 -11.58 7.38
CA ALA A 269 -12.01 -11.38 7.89
C ALA A 269 -13.00 -11.07 6.76
N PRO A 270 -14.26 -11.53 6.85
CA PRO A 270 -15.28 -11.19 5.87
C PRO A 270 -15.59 -9.69 5.92
N SER A 271 -15.62 -9.04 4.77
CA SER A 271 -15.92 -7.61 4.63
C SER A 271 -16.86 -7.35 3.45
N GLN A 272 -17.32 -6.10 3.30
CA GLN A 272 -18.11 -5.67 2.14
C GLN A 272 -17.25 -5.18 0.97
N LEU A 273 -15.93 -5.46 0.97
CA LEU A 273 -14.98 -4.97 -0.03
C LEU A 273 -15.37 -5.40 -1.45
N ARG A 274 -15.49 -6.71 -1.69
CA ARG A 274 -15.91 -7.25 -2.98
C ARG A 274 -17.27 -6.67 -3.44
N PRO A 275 -18.33 -6.70 -2.63
CA PRO A 275 -19.58 -6.03 -2.94
C PRO A 275 -19.44 -4.58 -3.41
N LEU A 276 -18.62 -3.82 -2.68
CA LEU A 276 -18.40 -2.40 -2.93
C LEU A 276 -17.68 -2.18 -4.25
N ILE A 277 -16.57 -2.88 -4.49
CA ILE A 277 -15.78 -2.78 -5.73
C ILE A 277 -16.62 -3.21 -6.95
N HIS A 278 -17.34 -4.34 -6.85
CA HIS A 278 -18.17 -4.84 -7.95
C HIS A 278 -19.30 -3.86 -8.28
N SER A 279 -20.00 -3.35 -7.26
CA SER A 279 -21.05 -2.35 -7.44
C SER A 279 -20.49 -1.09 -8.07
N SER A 280 -19.35 -0.58 -7.57
CA SER A 280 -18.66 0.58 -8.15
C SER A 280 -18.32 0.40 -9.63
N LEU A 281 -17.86 -0.78 -10.03
CA LEU A 281 -17.57 -1.10 -11.44
C LEU A 281 -18.81 -1.42 -12.30
N GLY A 282 -20.02 -1.37 -11.73
CA GLY A 282 -21.26 -1.67 -12.45
C GLY A 282 -21.36 -3.15 -12.84
N ILE A 283 -20.73 -4.02 -12.07
CA ILE A 283 -20.84 -5.47 -12.22
C ILE A 283 -22.06 -5.93 -11.43
N GLN A 284 -23.03 -6.49 -12.14
CA GLN A 284 -24.30 -6.93 -11.56
C GLN A 284 -24.36 -8.46 -11.54
N PRO A 285 -24.46 -9.10 -10.37
CA PRO A 285 -24.85 -10.50 -10.29
C PRO A 285 -26.28 -10.66 -10.82
N LEU A 286 -26.53 -11.63 -11.70
CA LEU A 286 -27.85 -11.78 -12.33
C LEU A 286 -28.92 -12.22 -11.32
N LEU A 287 -28.50 -12.93 -10.27
CA LEU A 287 -29.41 -13.59 -9.32
C LEU A 287 -29.59 -12.82 -8.00
N LYS A 288 -28.73 -11.85 -7.67
CA LYS A 288 -28.77 -11.16 -6.38
C LYS A 288 -28.34 -9.70 -6.48
N LYS A 289 -29.28 -8.79 -6.20
CA LYS A 289 -28.95 -7.38 -5.93
C LYS A 289 -28.23 -7.27 -4.60
N LEU A 290 -27.02 -6.74 -4.63
CA LEU A 290 -26.15 -6.65 -3.47
C LEU A 290 -26.31 -5.26 -2.85
N ALA A 291 -27.12 -5.18 -1.79
CA ALA A 291 -27.27 -3.93 -1.04
C ALA A 291 -26.07 -3.76 -0.11
N LEU A 292 -25.33 -2.67 -0.27
CA LEU A 292 -24.27 -2.30 0.67
C LEU A 292 -24.88 -1.74 1.95
N LYS A 293 -24.43 -2.26 3.09
CA LYS A 293 -24.79 -1.77 4.41
C LYS A 293 -23.70 -0.82 4.89
N HIS A 294 -24.03 0.46 4.99
CA HIS A 294 -23.15 1.44 5.61
C HIS A 294 -22.93 1.11 7.09
N ASN A 295 -21.75 1.43 7.60
CA ASN A 295 -21.41 1.32 9.00
C ASN A 295 -20.37 2.38 9.37
N VAL A 296 -20.68 3.19 10.38
CA VAL A 296 -19.74 4.16 10.97
C VAL A 296 -19.74 4.05 12.50
N ILE A 297 -20.33 2.95 13.03
CA ILE A 297 -20.53 2.73 14.46
C ILE A 297 -19.50 1.72 14.97
N ASP A 298 -19.36 0.56 14.29
CA ASP A 298 -18.29 -0.38 14.63
C ASP A 298 -16.97 0.13 14.02
N ARG A 299 -16.10 0.66 14.87
CA ARG A 299 -14.88 1.39 14.49
C ARG A 299 -13.91 0.61 13.60
N ASP A 300 -13.87 -0.71 13.73
CA ASP A 300 -13.00 -1.63 12.97
C ASP A 300 -13.65 -2.13 11.65
N LYS A 301 -14.94 -1.85 11.43
CA LYS A 301 -15.74 -2.34 10.30
C LYS A 301 -16.44 -1.22 9.55
N VAL A 302 -15.78 -0.07 9.43
CA VAL A 302 -16.33 1.09 8.73
C VAL A 302 -16.60 0.76 7.26
N VAL A 303 -17.78 1.15 6.79
CA VAL A 303 -18.18 1.12 5.38
C VAL A 303 -18.98 2.39 5.08
N VAL A 304 -18.42 3.25 4.25
CA VAL A 304 -19.07 4.45 3.72
C VAL A 304 -19.20 4.28 2.20
N PRO A 305 -20.37 3.87 1.70
CA PRO A 305 -20.60 3.78 0.27
C PRO A 305 -20.62 5.17 -0.39
N PRO A 306 -20.40 5.25 -1.72
CA PRO A 306 -20.52 6.52 -2.45
C PRO A 306 -21.91 7.13 -2.27
N ASN A 307 -22.01 8.46 -2.20
CA ASN A 307 -23.25 9.22 -2.08
C ASN A 307 -24.10 8.94 -0.82
N TRP A 308 -23.59 8.22 0.17
CA TRP A 308 -24.29 8.02 1.45
C TRP A 308 -24.04 9.15 2.46
N ASP A 309 -22.82 9.69 2.48
CA ASP A 309 -22.37 10.58 3.53
C ASP A 309 -22.83 12.05 3.33
N SER A 310 -22.71 12.88 4.36
CA SER A 310 -22.92 14.33 4.29
C SER A 310 -22.32 15.03 5.51
N TRP A 311 -22.04 16.34 5.43
CA TRP A 311 -21.50 17.11 6.57
C TRP A 311 -22.31 16.94 7.86
N GLY A 312 -23.64 16.88 7.74
CA GLY A 312 -24.52 16.63 8.88
C GLY A 312 -24.25 15.29 9.57
N LYS A 313 -24.01 14.21 8.81
CA LYS A 313 -23.68 12.88 9.35
C LYS A 313 -22.27 12.80 9.92
N ILE A 314 -21.34 13.58 9.38
CA ILE A 314 -19.95 13.60 9.84
C ILE A 314 -19.86 14.34 11.18
N ARG A 315 -20.51 15.50 11.27
CA ARG A 315 -20.47 16.38 12.44
C ARG A 315 -21.03 15.74 13.71
N VAL A 316 -22.06 14.89 13.58
CA VAL A 316 -22.71 14.24 14.73
C VAL A 316 -21.96 13.02 15.26
N LEU A 317 -20.89 12.55 14.61
CA LEU A 317 -20.12 11.41 15.14
C LEU A 317 -19.49 11.78 16.49
N ARG A 318 -18.85 12.95 16.54
CA ARG A 318 -18.27 13.51 17.75
C ARG A 318 -18.23 15.03 17.67
N ASP A 319 -18.53 15.67 18.80
CA ASP A 319 -18.52 17.13 18.95
C ASP A 319 -17.12 17.72 18.81
N GLY A 320 -17.04 18.98 18.38
CA GLY A 320 -15.77 19.71 18.26
C GLY A 320 -15.05 19.54 16.92
N PHE A 321 -15.56 18.72 16.01
CA PHE A 321 -15.00 18.57 14.67
C PHE A 321 -15.49 19.67 13.71
N ASP A 322 -14.55 20.45 13.17
CA ASP A 322 -14.81 21.50 12.18
C ASP A 322 -14.71 20.95 10.74
N VAL A 323 -15.85 20.44 10.25
CA VAL A 323 -15.97 19.88 8.89
C VAL A 323 -15.63 20.90 7.80
N GLU A 324 -15.99 22.17 8.00
CA GLU A 324 -15.78 23.23 7.01
C GLU A 324 -14.29 23.55 6.87
N ARG A 325 -13.61 23.75 8.01
CA ARG A 325 -12.16 24.00 8.03
C ARG A 325 -11.38 22.83 7.46
N MET A 326 -11.75 21.59 7.79
CA MET A 326 -11.10 20.40 7.25
C MET A 326 -11.29 20.30 5.73
N SER A 327 -12.52 20.53 5.24
CA SER A 327 -12.83 20.54 3.81
C SER A 327 -12.04 21.61 3.04
N GLN A 328 -11.95 22.82 3.58
CA GLN A 328 -11.21 23.93 2.95
C GLN A 328 -9.69 23.70 2.99
N GLY A 329 -9.16 23.23 4.12
CA GLY A 329 -7.75 22.90 4.27
C GLY A 329 -7.30 21.84 3.26
N TRP A 330 -8.16 20.86 2.98
CA TRP A 330 -7.88 19.85 1.96
C TRP A 330 -7.76 20.44 0.56
N THR A 331 -8.69 21.32 0.16
CA THR A 331 -8.61 22.04 -1.13
C THR A 331 -7.29 22.81 -1.23
N CYS A 332 -6.85 23.48 -0.16
CA CYS A 332 -5.55 24.13 -0.16
C CYS A 332 -4.39 23.13 -0.36
N ASP A 333 -4.37 22.01 0.36
CA ASP A 333 -3.29 21.02 0.32
C ASP A 333 -3.08 20.38 -1.07
N ILE A 334 -4.18 20.13 -1.80
CA ILE A 334 -4.16 19.51 -3.14
C ILE A 334 -3.90 20.51 -4.27
N GLU A 335 -4.11 21.80 -4.05
CA GLU A 335 -3.81 22.88 -5.01
C GLU A 335 -2.35 23.36 -4.92
N GLU A 336 -1.64 23.11 -3.82
CA GLU A 336 -0.25 23.55 -3.72
C GLU A 336 0.63 22.89 -4.80
N ASP A 337 1.41 23.65 -5.57
CA ASP A 337 2.37 23.03 -6.49
C ASP A 337 3.50 22.32 -5.72
N PRO A 338 4.00 21.16 -6.20
CA PRO A 338 5.11 20.44 -5.56
C PRO A 338 6.48 21.12 -5.70
N VAL A 339 6.53 22.43 -6.01
CA VAL A 339 7.75 23.16 -6.33
C VAL A 339 8.04 24.19 -5.22
N TYR A 340 9.03 23.85 -4.37
CA TYR A 340 9.65 24.67 -3.30
C TYR A 340 8.98 24.74 -1.92
N THR A 341 9.08 23.66 -1.14
CA THR A 341 9.36 23.75 0.31
C THR A 341 10.84 23.51 0.58
N SER A 342 11.69 24.37 0.03
CA SER A 342 13.09 24.50 0.45
C SER A 342 13.32 25.91 0.95
N LYS A 343 13.54 26.04 2.26
CA LYS A 343 14.11 27.19 2.98
C LYS A 343 13.50 28.57 2.66
N LYS A 344 12.61 29.04 3.54
CA LYS A 344 12.56 30.48 3.85
C LYS A 344 12.58 30.68 5.37
N THR A 345 13.75 30.40 5.94
CA THR A 345 14.16 30.96 7.23
C THR A 345 15.30 31.94 6.91
N MET A 346 15.04 33.22 7.19
CA MET A 346 15.97 34.36 7.19
C MET A 346 16.57 34.78 5.84
N GLU A 347 16.04 35.87 5.29
CA GLU A 347 16.79 37.12 5.08
C GLU A 347 15.83 38.23 4.60
N SER A 348 16.03 39.41 5.16
CA SER A 348 15.29 40.66 5.04
C SER A 348 15.75 41.51 3.85
N ASP A 349 14.82 42.08 3.08
CA ASP A 349 14.74 43.53 2.73
C ASP A 349 13.60 43.77 1.71
N GLN A 350 12.54 44.50 2.09
CA GLN A 350 12.30 45.95 1.91
C GLN A 350 11.90 46.36 0.48
N ASN A 351 10.58 46.39 0.22
CA ASN A 351 9.79 47.53 -0.30
C ASN A 351 8.56 47.04 -1.08
N GLU A 352 7.37 47.14 -0.48
CA GLU A 352 6.07 47.36 -1.13
C GLU A 352 5.10 47.77 0.00
N PRO A 353 4.26 48.80 -0.17
CA PRO A 353 3.47 49.36 0.92
C PRO A 353 2.34 48.40 1.31
N ARG A 354 2.36 47.99 2.57
CA ARG A 354 1.34 47.14 3.18
C ARG A 354 0.07 47.93 3.44
N THR A 355 -1.02 47.52 2.81
CA THR A 355 -2.38 47.84 3.26
C THR A 355 -2.67 46.94 4.46
N ASP A 356 -2.62 47.50 5.66
CA ASP A 356 -2.98 46.82 6.91
C ASP A 356 -4.47 46.46 6.91
N SER A 357 -4.78 45.20 6.67
CA SER A 357 -5.96 44.48 7.21
C SER A 357 -6.03 43.07 6.63
N GLN A 358 -5.27 42.13 7.21
CA GLN A 358 -5.77 40.79 7.52
C GLN A 358 -4.78 40.08 8.44
N THR A 359 -5.34 39.62 9.55
CA THR A 359 -4.82 38.72 10.59
C THR A 359 -3.73 37.76 10.13
N SER A 360 -2.76 37.54 11.02
CA SER A 360 -1.82 36.41 11.04
C SER A 360 -2.53 35.05 11.04
N GLY A 361 -3.12 34.68 9.91
CA GLY A 361 -3.70 33.36 9.67
C GLY A 361 -2.64 32.47 9.04
N GLY A 362 -2.13 31.49 9.79
CA GLY A 362 -1.37 30.39 9.20
C GLY A 362 -2.17 29.77 8.04
N ARG A 363 -1.47 29.38 6.98
CA ARG A 363 -2.07 28.72 5.81
C ARG A 363 -2.97 27.57 6.28
N LEU A 364 -4.23 27.58 5.87
CA LEU A 364 -5.18 26.51 6.19
C LEU A 364 -4.67 25.23 5.51
N SER A 365 -4.42 24.18 6.30
CA SER A 365 -3.97 22.88 5.82
C SER A 365 -4.66 21.79 6.63
N ALA A 366 -5.34 20.88 5.94
CA ALA A 366 -5.96 19.71 6.53
C ALA A 366 -4.88 18.74 7.04
N ILE A 367 -3.79 18.58 6.27
CA ILE A 367 -2.64 17.76 6.67
C ILE A 367 -2.03 18.26 7.97
N SER A 368 -1.74 19.56 8.07
CA SER A 368 -1.18 20.11 9.31
C SER A 368 -2.12 19.93 10.50
N THR A 369 -3.43 20.10 10.30
CA THR A 369 -4.43 19.91 11.35
C THR A 369 -4.51 18.44 11.78
N TYR A 370 -4.39 17.53 10.82
CA TYR A 370 -4.43 16.09 11.06
C TYR A 370 -3.17 15.57 11.76
N GLU A 371 -1.97 15.95 11.29
CA GLU A 371 -0.70 15.56 11.90
C GLU A 371 -0.52 16.13 13.31
N GLU A 372 -1.11 17.30 13.60
CA GLU A 372 -1.12 17.86 14.96
C GLU A 372 -1.92 16.99 15.93
N ALA A 373 -3.06 16.48 15.49
CA ALA A 373 -3.96 15.64 16.27
C ALA A 373 -3.54 14.15 16.30
N ILE A 374 -3.04 13.63 15.19
CA ILE A 374 -2.66 12.23 15.00
C ILE A 374 -1.14 12.16 14.80
N ARG A 375 -0.42 12.03 15.91
CA ARG A 375 1.05 12.03 15.93
C ARG A 375 1.62 10.62 15.77
N ASP A 376 2.84 10.56 15.21
CA ASP A 376 3.61 9.32 15.12
C ASP A 376 4.21 8.98 16.50
N PRO A 377 3.80 7.86 17.14
CA PRO A 377 4.31 7.45 18.45
C PRO A 377 5.84 7.26 18.49
N ARG A 378 6.45 6.92 17.35
CA ARG A 378 7.91 6.74 17.23
C ARG A 378 8.65 8.08 17.34
N ARG A 379 8.04 9.17 16.87
CA ARG A 379 8.61 10.52 16.99
C ARG A 379 8.58 11.01 18.43
N ASP A 380 7.54 10.67 19.18
CA ASP A 380 7.43 11.02 20.59
C ASP A 380 8.44 10.23 21.46
N GLY A 381 8.74 8.98 21.12
CA GLY A 381 9.82 8.20 21.75
C GLY A 381 11.21 8.81 21.54
N ALA A 382 11.52 9.27 20.32
CA ALA A 382 12.79 9.96 20.03
C ALA A 382 12.91 11.32 20.71
N SER A 383 11.80 12.06 20.83
CA SER A 383 11.76 13.34 21.54
C SER A 383 11.87 13.15 23.08
N ASN A 384 11.24 12.10 23.63
CA ASN A 384 11.34 11.77 25.05
C ASN A 384 12.71 11.18 25.45
N MET A 385 13.42 10.52 24.53
CA MET A 385 14.84 10.18 24.70
C MET A 385 15.76 11.41 24.67
N HIS A 386 15.36 12.50 24.00
CA HIS A 386 16.09 13.75 23.99
C HIS A 386 15.93 14.57 25.29
N VAL A 387 14.82 14.43 26.00
CA VAL A 387 14.60 15.15 27.28
C VAL A 387 15.31 14.45 28.45
N ASN A 388 15.52 13.12 28.39
CA ASN A 388 16.18 12.35 29.45
C ASN A 388 17.61 11.86 29.13
N SER A 389 18.22 12.27 28.01
CA SER A 389 19.64 12.02 27.75
C SER A 389 20.41 13.31 27.44
N THR A 390 20.77 14.02 28.51
CA THR A 390 21.98 14.84 28.48
C THR A 390 23.19 13.89 28.36
N GLY A 391 23.48 13.38 27.17
CA GLY A 391 24.71 12.59 27.01
C GLY A 391 25.01 11.86 25.72
N GLN A 392 24.06 11.51 24.85
CA GLN A 392 24.41 10.72 23.65
C GLN A 392 23.70 11.21 22.38
N LYS A 393 24.30 12.26 21.82
CA LYS A 393 24.17 12.56 20.39
C LYS A 393 24.91 11.48 19.61
N LEU A 394 24.19 10.48 19.11
CA LEU A 394 24.71 9.44 18.21
C LEU A 394 24.86 9.92 16.75
N GLU A 395 24.92 11.24 16.54
CA GLU A 395 25.46 11.85 15.33
C GLU A 395 26.86 12.39 15.65
N ILE A 396 27.87 11.56 15.38
CA ILE A 396 29.24 12.04 15.25
C ILE A 396 29.25 12.90 13.99
N LYS A 397 29.22 14.23 14.16
CA LYS A 397 29.52 15.15 13.07
C LYS A 397 30.97 14.87 12.66
N SER A 398 31.16 14.13 11.57
CA SER A 398 32.46 13.97 10.96
C SER A 398 33.03 15.35 10.67
N GLN A 399 34.25 15.63 11.15
CA GLN A 399 34.93 16.87 10.80
C GLN A 399 35.03 16.99 9.28
N GLU A 400 34.90 18.21 8.76
CA GLU A 400 35.11 18.48 7.35
C GLU A 400 36.51 18.00 6.95
N THR A 401 36.60 17.19 5.89
CA THR A 401 37.85 16.51 5.50
C THR A 401 39.01 17.47 5.30
N GLN A 402 38.73 18.67 4.75
CA GLN A 402 39.74 19.71 4.55
C GLN A 402 40.25 20.31 5.87
N ALA A 403 39.36 20.50 6.86
CA ALA A 403 39.75 20.98 8.18
C ALA A 403 40.64 19.96 8.92
N PHE A 404 40.29 18.67 8.83
CA PHE A 404 41.08 17.59 9.41
C PHE A 404 42.48 17.50 8.76
N LEU A 405 42.56 17.52 7.43
CA LEU A 405 43.82 17.44 6.71
C LEU A 405 44.72 18.65 6.97
N THR A 406 44.14 19.85 7.10
CA THR A 406 44.88 21.07 7.42
C THR A 406 45.51 20.97 8.81
N ALA A 407 44.75 20.51 9.81
CA ALA A 407 45.25 20.30 11.16
C ALA A 407 46.38 19.24 11.22
N GLN A 408 46.28 18.18 10.41
CA GLN A 408 47.33 17.16 10.34
C GLN A 408 48.60 17.65 9.61
N LEU A 409 48.45 18.52 8.61
CA LEU A 409 49.57 19.16 7.92
C LEU A 409 50.37 20.03 8.90
N GLU A 410 49.68 20.83 9.72
CA GLU A 410 50.30 21.67 10.75
C GLU A 410 51.04 20.84 11.80
N ALA A 411 50.45 19.71 12.23
CA ALA A 411 51.10 18.77 13.14
C ALA A 411 52.38 18.15 12.53
N LEU A 412 52.34 17.77 11.24
CA LEU A 412 53.50 17.24 10.53
C LEU A 412 54.59 18.29 10.33
N ASP A 413 54.23 19.53 10.01
CA ASP A 413 55.18 20.64 9.90
C ASP A 413 55.82 20.95 11.25
N HIS A 414 55.06 20.87 12.34
CA HIS A 414 55.59 21.00 13.69
C HIS A 414 56.59 19.89 14.00
N ILE A 415 56.24 18.61 13.73
CA ILE A 415 57.14 17.47 13.93
C ILE A 415 58.42 17.62 13.08
N ARG A 416 58.28 18.04 11.82
CA ARG A 416 59.40 18.29 10.90
C ARG A 416 60.32 19.40 11.41
N ASN A 417 59.76 20.47 11.97
CA ASN A 417 60.53 21.60 12.48
C ASN A 417 61.16 21.31 13.84
N THR A 418 60.56 20.43 14.66
CA THR A 418 61.16 19.96 15.93
C THR A 418 62.18 18.85 15.74
N ALA A 419 62.19 18.18 14.59
CA ALA A 419 63.21 17.20 14.23
C ALA A 419 64.45 17.92 13.68
N GLU A 420 65.24 18.53 14.57
CA GLU A 420 66.63 18.91 14.26
C GLU A 420 67.48 17.65 14.00
N PRO A 421 68.55 17.74 13.17
CA PRO A 421 69.29 16.59 12.69
C PRO A 421 70.31 16.14 13.74
N GLU A 422 69.90 15.31 14.70
CA GLU A 422 70.86 14.52 15.49
C GLU A 422 71.40 13.34 14.66
N ARG A 423 72.20 13.66 13.64
CA ARG A 423 73.17 12.72 13.07
C ARG A 423 74.57 13.20 13.45
N GLU A 424 75.33 12.26 14.00
CA GLU A 424 76.77 12.29 14.28
C GLU A 424 77.19 12.73 15.69
N ARG A 425 77.19 11.77 16.63
CA ARG A 425 78.39 11.51 17.45
C ARG A 425 78.39 10.14 18.12
N SER A 426 79.52 9.47 17.93
CA SER A 426 80.09 8.38 18.71
C SER A 426 79.50 6.98 18.55
N THR A 427 80.03 6.32 17.53
CA THR A 427 80.38 4.90 17.52
C THR A 427 80.97 4.42 18.87
N ARG A 428 80.57 3.20 19.26
CA ARG A 428 81.44 2.09 19.77
C ARG A 428 81.13 1.56 21.18
N GLN A 429 80.54 0.35 21.17
CA GLN A 429 80.61 -0.74 22.16
C GLN A 429 79.78 -0.64 23.45
N LYS A 430 78.62 -1.33 23.45
CA LYS A 430 78.48 -2.66 24.10
C LYS A 430 77.18 -3.35 23.65
N PHE A 431 77.25 -4.67 23.58
CA PHE A 431 76.28 -5.62 23.05
C PHE A 431 75.25 -6.04 24.11
N PHE A 432 74.05 -6.43 23.63
CA PHE A 432 72.92 -7.12 24.29
C PHE A 432 72.14 -6.37 25.38
N GLN A 433 70.88 -6.02 25.10
CA GLN A 433 69.68 -6.70 25.64
C GLN A 433 68.40 -6.05 25.06
N ASP A 434 67.34 -6.86 24.95
CA ASP A 434 65.97 -6.55 24.50
C ASP A 434 65.45 -5.15 24.82
N GLU A 435 64.64 -4.60 23.91
CA GLU A 435 63.26 -4.19 24.24
C GLU A 435 62.50 -3.96 22.93
N ALA A 436 61.43 -4.73 22.80
CA ALA A 436 60.56 -4.79 21.65
C ALA A 436 59.66 -3.57 21.56
N ILE A 437 59.26 -3.28 20.32
CA ILE A 437 58.13 -2.43 19.96
C ILE A 437 56.92 -2.86 20.80
N VAL A 438 56.42 -1.98 21.66
CA VAL A 438 55.22 -2.22 22.48
C VAL A 438 54.00 -2.26 21.55
N PRO A 439 53.26 -3.38 21.43
CA PRO A 439 52.02 -3.43 20.67
C PRO A 439 50.91 -2.64 21.38
N VAL A 440 50.01 -2.05 20.59
CA VAL A 440 48.88 -1.20 21.03
C VAL A 440 47.88 -1.92 21.96
N GLU A 441 48.03 -3.23 22.17
CA GLU A 441 47.19 -4.06 23.04
C GLU A 441 47.33 -3.78 24.55
N SER A 442 48.34 -3.01 24.99
CA SER A 442 48.58 -2.76 26.42
C SER A 442 47.76 -1.61 27.04
N HIS A 443 46.86 -0.96 26.29
CA HIS A 443 46.12 0.23 26.75
C HIS A 443 44.59 0.04 26.83
N ILE A 444 44.08 -1.17 26.57
CA ILE A 444 42.65 -1.47 26.63
C ILE A 444 42.40 -2.36 27.85
N GLY A 445 41.61 -1.87 28.80
CA GLY A 445 41.17 -2.65 29.97
C GLY A 445 40.11 -3.70 29.60
N PRO A 446 39.89 -4.72 30.46
CA PRO A 446 39.00 -5.83 30.16
C PRO A 446 37.56 -5.34 29.91
N VAL A 447 36.97 -5.81 28.81
CA VAL A 447 35.60 -5.43 28.40
C VAL A 447 34.62 -6.42 29.02
N GLN A 448 33.86 -5.96 30.01
CA GLN A 448 32.79 -6.74 30.64
C GLN A 448 31.44 -6.33 30.05
N CYS A 449 30.67 -7.29 29.52
CA CYS A 449 29.32 -7.05 29.01
C CYS A 449 28.28 -7.80 29.86
N ASN A 450 27.22 -7.10 30.27
CA ASN A 450 26.10 -7.67 31.01
C ASN A 450 25.02 -8.13 30.04
N MET A 451 24.80 -9.44 29.96
CA MET A 451 23.74 -10.04 29.13
C MET A 451 22.71 -10.68 30.06
N GLY A 452 21.59 -10.01 30.29
CA GLY A 452 20.46 -10.56 31.06
C GLY A 452 20.72 -10.76 32.56
N GLY A 453 21.59 -9.96 33.18
CA GLY A 453 21.90 -10.02 34.62
C GLY A 453 23.09 -10.92 34.98
N ILE A 454 23.80 -11.45 33.98
CA ILE A 454 25.02 -12.25 34.15
C ILE A 454 26.18 -11.46 33.55
N GLU A 455 27.21 -11.22 34.35
CA GLU A 455 28.46 -10.62 33.90
C GLU A 455 29.28 -11.68 33.15
N VAL A 456 29.51 -11.46 31.85
CA VAL A 456 30.28 -12.37 31.01
C VAL A 456 31.60 -11.70 30.64
N ASP A 457 32.71 -12.36 31.00
CA ASP A 457 34.06 -11.97 30.60
C ASP A 457 34.34 -12.42 29.17
N VAL A 458 34.46 -11.44 28.27
CA VAL A 458 34.62 -11.67 26.83
C VAL A 458 35.97 -12.29 26.50
N ASP A 459 37.00 -11.99 27.30
CA ASP A 459 38.36 -12.49 27.08
C ASP A 459 38.46 -14.00 27.39
N ASP A 460 37.73 -14.49 28.40
CA ASP A 460 37.67 -15.93 28.70
C ASP A 460 36.91 -16.72 27.62
N MET A 461 35.86 -16.11 27.03
CA MET A 461 35.14 -16.72 25.91
C MET A 461 35.98 -16.78 24.62
N LEU A 462 36.70 -15.71 24.29
CA LEU A 462 37.61 -15.70 23.14
C LEU A 462 38.74 -16.72 23.31
N LYS A 463 39.28 -16.84 24.52
CA LYS A 463 40.34 -17.81 24.83
C LYS A 463 39.85 -19.25 24.64
N ARG A 464 38.64 -19.56 25.12
CA ARG A 464 38.02 -20.89 24.92
C ARG A 464 37.74 -21.20 23.45
N LEU A 465 37.31 -20.20 22.66
CA LEU A 465 37.11 -20.35 21.20
C LEU A 465 38.42 -20.59 20.46
N THR A 466 39.49 -19.90 20.88
CA THR A 466 40.83 -20.04 20.28
C THR A 466 41.45 -21.40 20.64
N ASP A 467 41.30 -21.85 21.89
CA ASP A 467 41.76 -23.17 22.34
C ASP A 467 40.96 -24.31 21.67
N HIS A 468 39.67 -24.10 21.39
CA HIS A 468 38.83 -25.04 20.65
C HIS A 468 39.19 -25.10 19.15
N ASN A 469 39.57 -23.99 18.52
CA ASN A 469 40.04 -24.02 17.12
C ASN A 469 41.44 -24.63 16.98
N ARG A 470 42.29 -24.49 18.00
CA ARG A 470 43.65 -25.02 17.97
C ARG A 470 43.72 -26.55 18.15
N SER A 471 42.65 -27.19 18.63
CA SER A 471 42.52 -28.64 18.71
C SER A 471 42.05 -29.31 17.40
N LEU A 472 41.62 -28.53 16.40
CA LEU A 472 41.13 -29.05 15.12
C LEU A 472 42.21 -29.18 14.03
N ASP A 473 43.42 -28.65 14.24
CA ASP A 473 44.49 -28.62 13.23
C ASP A 473 45.50 -29.78 13.31
N THR A 474 45.26 -30.79 14.15
CA THR A 474 46.14 -31.97 14.24
C THR A 474 45.35 -33.27 14.14
N GLU A 475 44.83 -33.59 12.95
CA GLU A 475 44.76 -34.96 12.41
C GLU A 475 44.09 -34.94 11.02
N THR A 476 44.88 -35.23 9.97
CA THR A 476 44.34 -35.78 8.72
C THR A 476 44.70 -37.27 8.68
N PRO A 477 43.72 -38.15 8.46
CA PRO A 477 43.91 -39.18 7.47
C PRO A 477 42.74 -39.27 6.47
N SER A 478 43.15 -39.63 5.27
CA SER A 478 42.37 -39.89 4.07
C SER A 478 41.33 -41.03 4.19
N LEU A 479 40.17 -40.78 3.58
CA LEU A 479 39.21 -41.69 2.91
C LEU A 479 38.87 -43.06 3.54
N SER A 480 37.67 -43.16 4.11
CA SER A 480 36.73 -44.27 3.88
C SER A 480 35.31 -43.86 4.29
N THR A 481 34.34 -43.97 3.38
CA THR A 481 32.90 -43.72 3.61
C THR A 481 32.30 -44.70 4.62
N PRO A 482 31.45 -44.23 5.56
CA PRO A 482 30.42 -45.07 6.15
C PRO A 482 28.99 -44.52 6.01
N ASP A 483 28.10 -45.48 5.71
CA ASP A 483 26.64 -45.51 5.65
C ASP A 483 25.81 -44.34 6.21
N GLY A 484 25.13 -43.61 5.31
CA GLY A 484 24.03 -42.69 5.61
C GLY A 484 22.70 -43.34 6.02
N LYS A 485 22.70 -44.63 6.35
CA LYS A 485 21.48 -45.36 6.77
C LYS A 485 21.14 -45.19 8.27
N SER A 486 22.15 -45.04 9.13
CA SER A 486 21.92 -44.99 10.59
C SER A 486 21.34 -43.65 11.08
N GLN A 487 21.64 -42.54 10.40
CA GLN A 487 21.15 -41.21 10.78
C GLN A 487 19.65 -41.03 10.48
N ASN A 488 19.15 -41.61 9.39
CA ASN A 488 17.72 -41.56 9.06
C ASN A 488 16.87 -42.41 10.03
N GLU A 489 17.40 -43.51 10.54
CA GLU A 489 16.70 -44.37 11.50
C GLU A 489 16.61 -43.71 12.90
N ALA A 490 17.64 -42.97 13.30
CA ALA A 490 17.63 -42.17 14.52
C ALA A 490 16.60 -41.02 14.46
N LEU A 491 16.50 -40.33 13.32
CA LEU A 491 15.52 -39.27 13.11
C LEU A 491 14.09 -39.81 13.05
N ALA A 492 13.87 -40.96 12.39
CA ALA A 492 12.56 -41.61 12.35
C ALA A 492 12.07 -42.03 13.75
N SER A 493 12.98 -42.52 14.60
CA SER A 493 12.68 -42.90 15.99
C SER A 493 12.33 -41.69 16.85
N PHE A 494 12.98 -40.55 16.61
CA PHE A 494 12.72 -39.28 17.30
C PHE A 494 11.32 -38.72 16.96
N PHE A 495 10.94 -38.68 15.68
CA PHE A 495 9.61 -38.22 15.27
C PHE A 495 8.49 -39.19 15.68
N ALA A 496 8.74 -40.50 15.70
CA ALA A 496 7.79 -41.49 16.21
C ALA A 496 7.50 -41.32 17.71
N GLY A 497 8.50 -40.89 18.50
CA GLY A 497 8.33 -40.56 19.92
C GLY A 497 7.47 -39.33 20.17
N LEU A 498 7.53 -38.33 19.28
CA LEU A 498 6.76 -37.09 19.40
C LEU A 498 5.26 -37.32 19.13
N VAL A 499 4.94 -38.16 18.15
CA VAL A 499 3.54 -38.48 17.78
C VAL A 499 2.86 -39.35 18.85
N LYS A 500 3.62 -40.18 19.58
CA LYS A 500 3.07 -41.07 20.61
C LYS A 500 2.72 -40.38 21.94
N ARG A 501 3.13 -39.11 22.13
CA ARG A 501 2.86 -38.33 23.35
C ARG A 501 1.64 -37.40 23.24
N GLY A 502 0.98 -37.34 22.08
CA GLY A 502 -0.10 -36.39 21.78
C GLY A 502 -1.54 -36.90 21.87
N GLY A 503 -1.81 -38.09 22.43
CA GLY A 503 -3.17 -38.65 22.48
C GLY A 503 -3.57 -39.21 23.84
N GLY A 504 -4.41 -38.48 24.59
CA GLY A 504 -5.09 -38.99 25.80
C GLY A 504 -5.67 -37.89 26.72
N SER A 505 -6.99 -37.72 26.67
CA SER A 505 -7.81 -36.69 27.35
C SER A 505 -7.90 -36.74 28.89
N ALA A 506 -8.11 -35.54 29.46
CA ALA A 506 -9.05 -35.15 30.53
C ALA A 506 -9.20 -35.97 31.83
N ALA A 507 -8.81 -35.37 32.97
CA ALA A 507 -9.62 -35.27 34.21
C ALA A 507 -8.85 -34.52 35.32
N ASN A 508 -9.35 -33.34 35.73
CA ASN A 508 -9.53 -32.92 37.13
C ASN A 508 -9.67 -31.39 37.26
N SER A 509 -10.91 -30.94 37.46
CA SER A 509 -11.24 -29.61 38.02
C SER A 509 -11.23 -29.68 39.56
N PRO A 510 -10.76 -28.66 40.30
CA PRO A 510 -10.97 -28.58 41.74
C PRO A 510 -12.24 -27.77 42.08
N LYS A 511 -13.03 -28.29 43.03
CA LYS A 511 -14.12 -27.56 43.72
C LYS A 511 -13.55 -26.65 44.83
N PRO A 512 -14.22 -25.54 45.19
CA PRO A 512 -13.87 -24.76 46.38
C PRO A 512 -14.62 -25.31 47.61
N GLY A 513 -13.92 -25.43 48.74
CA GLY A 513 -14.49 -25.70 50.05
C GLY A 513 -14.06 -24.61 51.02
N GLY A 514 -15.04 -23.95 51.63
CA GLY A 514 -14.83 -22.87 52.59
C GLY A 514 -14.48 -23.34 54.00
N VAL A 515 -13.94 -22.38 54.76
CA VAL A 515 -14.21 -22.14 56.18
C VAL A 515 -14.41 -20.63 56.32
#